data_AF-A0A524CNB1-F1
#
_entry.id   AF-A0A524CNB1-F1
#
_cell.length_a   1.000
_cell.length_b   1.000
_cell.length_c   1.000
_cell.angle_alpha   90.00
_cell.angle_beta   90.00
_cell.angle_gamma   90.00
#
_symmetry.space_group_name_H-M   'P 1'
#
loop_
_entity.id
_entity.type
_entity.pdbx_description
1 polymer ?
#
loop_
_entity_poly.entity_id
_entity_poly.type
_entity_poly.pdbx_seq_one_letter_code
_entity_poly.pdbx_strand_id
1 'polypeptide(L)'
;MSIDWEKAAESPGKKQKIEGSELLDLKNKIEDLENNIADKIKEIEEIKSESQDTMEMANEATNTLNEENLELNEKLKEAEQKIEDLVAENQEKSEEIEELKKQGAQNPEIQNQINQLHETISAKEQENQQLKSKLEELRSLVAKKDAEIQNLGSQPSPSTIESAQPSAHTAAPAPSPQAPRSPSTPSAPAPSSSGGSSFSFGSQRVVCPNCGASGPAIKEVEDKSKILSYIPKPIYAKKNICTKCGYEF
;
A
#
# COMPACT_ATOMS: atom_id res chain seq x y z
N MET A 1 -67.63 -46.67 -64.27
CA MET A 1 -67.38 -45.72 -65.40
C MET A 1 -66.90 -44.47 -64.69
N SER A 2 -65.63 -44.09 -64.82
CA SER A 2 -65.08 -42.96 -64.06
C SER A 2 -65.90 -41.69 -64.29
N ILE A 3 -66.19 -40.95 -63.20
CA ILE A 3 -66.89 -39.67 -63.26
C ILE A 3 -66.13 -38.72 -64.20
N ASP A 4 -66.82 -38.21 -65.22
CA ASP A 4 -66.30 -37.21 -66.15
C ASP A 4 -66.47 -35.82 -65.51
N TRP A 5 -65.50 -35.50 -64.64
CA TRP A 5 -65.50 -34.27 -63.83
C TRP A 5 -65.51 -33.00 -64.68
N GLU A 6 -64.95 -33.04 -65.89
CA GLU A 6 -64.97 -31.93 -66.85
C GLU A 6 -66.40 -31.65 -67.34
N LYS A 7 -67.13 -32.68 -67.79
CA LYS A 7 -68.55 -32.52 -68.17
C LYS A 7 -69.47 -32.16 -66.99
N ALA A 8 -69.14 -32.63 -65.78
CA ALA A 8 -69.89 -32.29 -64.57
C ALA A 8 -69.72 -30.80 -64.20
N ALA A 9 -68.52 -30.24 -64.40
CA ALA A 9 -68.24 -28.83 -64.19
C ALA A 9 -68.92 -27.93 -65.25
N GLU A 10 -68.98 -28.36 -66.52
CA GLU A 10 -69.59 -27.60 -67.62
C GLU A 10 -71.13 -27.61 -67.60
N SER A 11 -71.78 -28.61 -66.98
CA SER A 11 -73.25 -28.72 -66.94
C SER A 11 -73.75 -29.45 -65.68
N PRO A 12 -73.74 -28.78 -64.50
CA PRO A 12 -74.02 -29.40 -63.19
C PRO A 12 -75.43 -30.01 -63.04
N GLY A 13 -76.40 -29.56 -63.85
CA GLY A 13 -77.80 -30.01 -63.77
C GLY A 13 -78.13 -31.28 -64.58
N LYS A 14 -77.19 -31.81 -65.38
CA LYS A 14 -77.43 -33.03 -66.19
C LYS A 14 -77.17 -34.28 -65.35
N LYS A 15 -78.10 -35.24 -65.39
CA LYS A 15 -77.97 -36.52 -64.68
C LYS A 15 -76.82 -37.35 -65.28
N GLN A 16 -75.87 -37.75 -64.45
CA GLN A 16 -74.82 -38.71 -64.79
C GLN A 16 -75.07 -40.04 -64.05
N LYS A 17 -74.83 -41.17 -64.72
CA LYS A 17 -74.91 -42.49 -64.11
C LYS A 17 -73.55 -42.83 -63.50
N ILE A 18 -73.49 -42.94 -62.17
CA ILE A 18 -72.28 -43.25 -61.41
C ILE A 18 -72.49 -44.58 -60.69
N GLU A 19 -71.45 -45.38 -60.59
CA GLU A 19 -71.50 -46.63 -59.83
C GLU A 19 -71.49 -46.34 -58.33
N GLY A 20 -72.38 -46.99 -57.57
CA GLY A 20 -72.49 -46.76 -56.11
C GLY A 20 -71.20 -47.10 -55.34
N SER A 21 -70.36 -48.00 -55.87
CA SER A 21 -69.03 -48.31 -55.36
C SER A 21 -68.07 -47.12 -55.45
N GLU A 22 -68.02 -46.43 -56.61
CA GLU A 22 -67.15 -45.26 -56.80
C GLU A 22 -67.56 -44.10 -55.87
N LEU A 23 -68.86 -43.92 -55.62
CA LEU A 23 -69.35 -42.94 -54.64
C LEU A 23 -68.98 -43.30 -53.20
N LEU A 24 -69.01 -44.59 -52.87
CA LEU A 24 -68.62 -45.07 -51.54
C LEU A 24 -67.12 -44.86 -51.30
N ASP A 25 -66.28 -45.16 -52.30
CA ASP A 25 -64.84 -44.94 -52.24
C ASP A 25 -64.50 -43.46 -52.08
N LEU A 26 -65.17 -42.57 -52.81
CA LEU A 26 -65.03 -41.12 -52.65
C LEU A 26 -65.46 -40.65 -51.27
N LYS A 27 -66.57 -41.18 -50.73
CA LYS A 27 -67.02 -40.87 -49.38
C LYS A 27 -65.98 -41.27 -48.34
N ASN A 28 -65.44 -42.49 -48.43
CA ASN A 28 -64.40 -42.97 -47.51
C ASN A 28 -63.15 -42.08 -47.59
N LYS A 29 -62.75 -41.69 -48.81
CA LYS A 29 -61.62 -40.78 -49.00
C LYS A 29 -61.87 -39.39 -48.42
N ILE A 30 -63.09 -38.87 -48.51
CA ILE A 30 -63.48 -37.60 -47.87
C ILE A 30 -63.38 -37.74 -46.35
N GLU A 31 -63.92 -38.82 -45.78
CA GLU A 31 -63.87 -39.10 -44.34
C GLU A 31 -62.41 -39.22 -43.83
N ASP A 32 -61.55 -39.90 -44.59
CA ASP A 32 -60.11 -39.98 -44.28
C ASP A 32 -59.41 -38.61 -44.33
N LEU A 33 -59.75 -37.78 -45.33
CA LEU A 33 -59.20 -36.42 -45.45
C LEU A 33 -59.72 -35.51 -44.34
N GLU A 34 -61.00 -35.61 -43.96
CA GLU A 34 -61.59 -34.86 -42.86
C GLU A 34 -60.90 -35.21 -41.53
N ASN A 35 -60.66 -36.49 -41.26
CA ASN A 35 -59.91 -36.94 -40.09
C ASN A 35 -58.46 -36.44 -40.13
N ASN A 36 -57.78 -36.52 -41.27
CA ASN A 36 -56.40 -36.02 -41.41
C ASN A 36 -56.31 -34.51 -41.16
N ILE A 37 -57.26 -33.73 -41.69
CA ILE A 37 -57.34 -32.29 -41.46
C ILE A 37 -57.55 -32.00 -39.97
N ALA A 38 -58.45 -32.72 -39.31
CA ALA A 38 -58.70 -32.55 -37.88
C ALA A 38 -57.44 -32.83 -37.03
N ASP A 39 -56.66 -33.86 -37.37
CA ASP A 39 -55.42 -34.18 -36.68
C ASP A 39 -54.33 -33.13 -36.96
N LYS A 40 -54.21 -32.65 -38.20
CA LYS A 40 -53.28 -31.57 -38.55
C LYS A 40 -53.61 -30.25 -37.87
N ILE A 41 -54.89 -29.95 -37.65
CA ILE A 41 -55.32 -28.77 -36.89
C ILE A 41 -54.84 -28.88 -35.44
N LYS A 42 -54.99 -30.05 -34.80
CA LYS A 42 -54.49 -30.26 -33.43
C LYS A 42 -52.97 -30.11 -33.35
N GLU A 43 -52.22 -30.70 -34.29
CA GLU A 43 -50.77 -30.54 -34.35
C GLU A 43 -50.37 -29.06 -34.49
N ILE A 44 -51.08 -28.29 -35.32
CA ILE A 44 -50.82 -26.85 -35.49
C ILE A 44 -51.11 -26.07 -34.20
N GLU A 45 -52.18 -26.41 -33.49
CA GLU A 45 -52.53 -25.77 -32.21
C GLU A 45 -51.49 -26.07 -31.13
N GLU A 46 -50.99 -27.31 -31.06
CA GLU A 46 -49.93 -27.72 -30.15
C GLU A 46 -48.62 -26.98 -30.44
N ILE A 47 -48.16 -26.99 -31.70
CA ILE A 47 -46.94 -26.27 -32.12
C ILE A 47 -47.07 -24.77 -31.84
N LYS A 48 -48.27 -24.20 -32.01
CA LYS A 48 -48.50 -22.78 -31.72
C LYS A 48 -48.36 -22.49 -30.23
N SER A 49 -48.87 -23.36 -29.36
CA SER A 49 -48.69 -23.24 -27.91
C SER A 49 -47.22 -23.32 -27.52
N GLU A 50 -46.51 -24.33 -28.01
CA GLU A 50 -45.07 -24.50 -27.74
C GLU A 50 -44.25 -23.30 -28.25
N SER A 51 -44.58 -22.76 -29.43
CA SER A 51 -43.94 -21.58 -29.96
C SER A 51 -44.20 -20.33 -29.12
N GLN A 52 -45.35 -20.23 -28.46
CA GLN A 52 -45.65 -19.11 -27.57
C GLN A 52 -44.86 -19.25 -26.26
N ASP A 53 -44.84 -20.44 -25.66
CA ASP A 53 -44.10 -20.71 -24.42
C ASP A 53 -42.60 -20.44 -24.60
N THR A 54 -42.04 -20.91 -25.72
CA THR A 54 -40.63 -20.67 -26.06
C THR A 54 -40.32 -19.19 -26.29
N MET A 55 -41.25 -18.43 -26.86
CA MET A 55 -41.12 -16.98 -27.02
C MET A 55 -41.15 -16.24 -25.68
N GLU A 56 -42.03 -16.64 -24.76
CA GLU A 56 -42.12 -16.09 -23.41
C GLU A 56 -40.83 -16.36 -22.63
N MET A 57 -40.34 -17.61 -22.64
CA MET A 57 -39.06 -17.97 -22.02
C MET A 57 -37.87 -17.19 -22.60
N ALA A 58 -37.84 -16.99 -23.92
CA ALA A 58 -36.78 -16.21 -24.56
C ALA A 58 -36.80 -14.73 -24.14
N ASN A 59 -38.00 -14.14 -23.98
CA ASN A 59 -38.14 -12.77 -23.50
C ASN A 59 -37.70 -12.64 -22.04
N GLU A 60 -38.07 -13.59 -21.18
CA GLU A 60 -37.63 -13.62 -19.79
C GLU A 60 -36.10 -13.72 -19.69
N ALA A 61 -35.49 -14.66 -20.42
CA ALA A 61 -34.04 -14.81 -20.47
C ALA A 61 -33.34 -13.54 -20.98
N THR A 62 -33.92 -12.86 -21.97
CA THR A 62 -33.41 -11.59 -22.49
C THR A 62 -33.45 -10.49 -21.44
N ASN A 63 -34.54 -10.40 -20.68
CA ASN A 63 -34.69 -9.41 -19.61
C ASN A 63 -33.68 -9.64 -18.48
N THR A 64 -33.55 -10.89 -18.02
CA THR A 64 -32.55 -11.25 -17.00
C THR A 64 -31.14 -10.93 -17.46
N LEU A 65 -30.78 -11.30 -18.69
CA LEU A 65 -29.45 -11.01 -19.25
C LEU A 65 -29.20 -9.50 -19.37
N ASN A 66 -30.24 -8.71 -19.65
CA ASN A 66 -30.12 -7.26 -19.70
C ASN A 66 -29.92 -6.64 -18.31
N GLU A 67 -30.63 -7.13 -17.30
CA GLU A 67 -30.45 -6.72 -15.89
C GLU A 67 -29.05 -7.05 -15.39
N GLU A 68 -28.56 -8.27 -15.64
CA GLU A 68 -27.20 -8.69 -15.28
C GLU A 68 -26.13 -7.84 -15.99
N ASN A 69 -26.32 -7.52 -17.27
CA ASN A 69 -25.40 -6.64 -18.00
C ASN A 69 -25.36 -5.22 -17.42
N LEU A 70 -26.50 -4.68 -17.00
CA LEU A 70 -26.55 -3.37 -16.35
C LEU A 70 -25.79 -3.39 -15.01
N GLU A 71 -26.00 -4.43 -14.20
CA GLU A 71 -25.30 -4.57 -12.91
C GLU A 71 -23.79 -4.74 -13.10
N LEU A 72 -23.36 -5.55 -14.07
CA LEU A 72 -21.95 -5.73 -14.41
C LEU A 72 -21.32 -4.42 -14.90
N ASN A 73 -22.04 -3.63 -15.69
CA ASN A 73 -21.56 -2.36 -16.20
C ASN A 73 -21.36 -1.31 -15.09
N GLU A 74 -22.28 -1.26 -14.12
CA GLU A 74 -22.10 -0.38 -12.95
C GLU A 74 -20.89 -0.82 -12.09
N LYS A 75 -20.74 -2.12 -11.84
CA LYS A 75 -19.55 -2.65 -11.12
C LYS A 75 -18.24 -2.36 -11.86
N LEU A 76 -18.25 -2.43 -13.19
CA LEU A 76 -17.09 -2.09 -14.02
C LEU A 76 -16.71 -0.62 -13.84
N LYS A 77 -17.69 0.29 -13.90
CA LYS A 77 -17.49 1.73 -13.71
C LYS A 77 -16.96 2.07 -12.31
N GLU A 78 -17.49 1.43 -11.27
CA GLU A 78 -16.98 1.59 -9.90
C GLU A 78 -15.53 1.12 -9.77
N ALA A 79 -15.19 -0.01 -10.40
CA ALA A 79 -13.82 -0.52 -10.41
C ALA A 79 -12.86 0.39 -11.17
N GLU A 80 -13.28 0.94 -12.32
CA GLU A 80 -12.52 1.91 -13.10
C GLU A 80 -12.22 3.18 -12.30
N GLN A 81 -13.23 3.74 -11.62
CA GLN A 81 -13.05 4.91 -10.76
C GLN A 81 -12.05 4.64 -9.62
N LYS A 82 -12.16 3.47 -8.98
CA LYS A 82 -11.23 3.08 -7.91
C LYS A 82 -9.79 2.90 -8.41
N ILE A 83 -9.61 2.41 -9.63
CA ILE A 83 -8.28 2.31 -10.26
C ILE A 83 -7.73 3.71 -10.50
N GLU A 84 -8.53 4.64 -11.00
CA GLU A 84 -8.11 6.03 -11.21
C GLU A 84 -7.67 6.71 -9.91
N ASP A 85 -8.44 6.54 -8.83
CA ASP A 85 -8.09 7.06 -7.50
C ASP A 85 -6.76 6.48 -6.98
N LEU A 86 -6.56 5.16 -7.11
CA LEU A 86 -5.33 4.49 -6.67
C LEU A 86 -4.11 4.87 -7.53
N VAL A 87 -4.31 5.20 -8.80
CA VAL A 87 -3.24 5.70 -9.67
C VAL A 87 -2.82 7.10 -9.23
N ALA A 88 -3.78 7.98 -8.93
CA ALA A 88 -3.49 9.32 -8.42
C ALA A 88 -2.73 9.26 -7.07
N GLU A 89 -3.18 8.42 -6.14
CA GLU A 89 -2.52 8.23 -4.85
C GLU A 89 -1.07 7.70 -4.99
N ASN A 90 -0.84 6.77 -5.94
CA ASN A 90 0.52 6.28 -6.20
C ASN A 90 1.43 7.33 -6.84
N GLN A 91 0.88 8.21 -7.69
CA GLN A 91 1.66 9.33 -8.25
C GLN A 91 2.11 10.28 -7.14
N GLU A 92 1.19 10.69 -6.26
CA GLU A 92 1.50 11.54 -5.12
C GLU A 92 2.57 10.93 -4.20
N LYS A 93 2.40 9.65 -3.83
CA LYS A 93 3.41 8.93 -3.03
C LYS A 93 4.76 8.79 -3.73
N SER A 94 4.76 8.62 -5.05
CA SER A 94 6.00 8.57 -5.84
C SER A 94 6.74 9.90 -5.78
N GLU A 95 6.04 11.02 -5.92
CA GLU A 95 6.62 12.36 -5.81
C GLU A 95 7.17 12.62 -4.39
N GLU A 96 6.44 12.22 -3.35
CA GLU A 96 6.90 12.34 -1.96
C GLU A 96 8.18 11.53 -1.72
N ILE A 97 8.27 10.31 -2.27
CA ILE A 97 9.48 9.48 -2.18
C ILE A 97 10.66 10.14 -2.89
N GLU A 98 10.46 10.78 -4.04
CA GLU A 98 11.53 11.51 -4.73
C GLU A 98 12.05 12.69 -3.92
N GLU A 99 11.15 13.47 -3.31
CA GLU A 99 11.53 14.59 -2.46
C GLU A 99 12.28 14.12 -1.20
N LEU A 100 11.81 13.06 -0.54
CA LEU A 100 12.50 12.47 0.61
C LEU A 100 13.89 11.92 0.23
N LYS A 101 14.04 11.31 -0.95
CA LYS A 101 15.35 10.86 -1.45
C LYS A 101 16.30 12.03 -1.66
N LYS A 102 15.81 13.14 -2.21
CA LYS A 102 16.60 14.36 -2.42
C LYS A 102 17.08 14.94 -1.09
N GLN A 103 16.21 14.98 -0.08
CA GLN A 103 16.59 15.39 1.27
C GLN A 103 17.61 14.43 1.90
N GLY A 104 17.41 13.12 1.76
CA GLY A 104 18.37 12.11 2.22
C GLY A 104 19.75 12.24 1.56
N ALA A 105 19.81 12.69 0.31
CA ALA A 105 21.07 12.94 -0.40
C ALA A 105 21.84 14.16 0.14
N GLN A 106 21.20 15.08 0.86
CA GLN A 106 21.87 16.22 1.49
C GLN A 106 22.58 15.84 2.80
N ASN A 107 22.17 14.75 3.46
CA ASN A 107 22.82 14.28 4.69
C ASN A 107 24.34 14.03 4.56
N PRO A 108 24.87 13.32 3.55
CA PRO A 108 26.31 13.13 3.42
C PRO A 108 27.06 14.45 3.19
N GLU A 109 26.46 15.42 2.51
CA GLU A 109 27.07 16.73 2.29
C GLU A 109 27.14 17.54 3.58
N ILE A 110 26.06 17.55 4.35
CA ILE A 110 26.04 18.12 5.71
C ILE A 110 27.05 17.41 6.61
N GLN A 111 27.14 16.07 6.53
CA GLN A 111 28.10 15.29 7.32
C GLN A 111 29.55 15.66 6.98
N ASN A 112 29.85 15.87 5.69
CA ASN A 112 31.17 16.35 5.27
C ASN A 112 31.47 17.75 5.80
N GLN A 113 30.50 18.67 5.76
CA GLN A 113 30.66 20.00 6.34
C GLN A 113 30.90 19.94 7.85
N ILE A 114 30.19 19.07 8.58
CA ILE A 114 30.40 18.83 10.02
C ILE A 114 31.83 18.35 10.27
N ASN A 115 32.32 17.38 9.49
CA ASN A 115 33.68 16.84 9.64
C ASN A 115 34.74 17.93 9.39
N GLN A 116 34.59 18.74 8.34
CA GLN A 116 35.50 19.84 8.03
C GLN A 116 35.53 20.91 9.12
N LEU A 117 34.36 21.28 9.65
CA LEU A 117 34.26 22.21 10.76
C LEU A 117 34.91 21.63 12.02
N HIS A 118 34.73 20.33 12.29
CA HIS A 118 35.35 19.66 13.42
C HIS A 118 36.89 19.68 13.34
N GLU A 119 37.46 19.36 12.17
CA GLU A 119 38.90 19.45 11.92
C GLU A 119 39.43 20.87 12.13
N THR A 120 38.69 21.87 11.62
CA THR A 120 39.05 23.28 11.77
C THR A 120 39.04 23.74 13.23
N ILE A 121 38.02 23.33 14.00
CA ILE A 121 37.93 23.62 15.45
C ILE A 121 39.11 22.99 16.18
N SER A 122 39.41 21.72 15.91
CA SER A 122 40.53 21.01 16.53
C SER A 122 41.87 21.70 16.27
N ALA A 123 42.12 22.13 15.03
CA ALA A 123 43.32 22.88 14.66
C ALA A 123 43.41 24.22 15.40
N LYS A 124 42.29 24.95 15.49
CA LYS A 124 42.23 26.24 16.22
C LYS A 124 42.41 26.08 17.72
N GLU A 125 41.93 25.00 18.32
CA GLU A 125 42.17 24.69 19.74
C GLU A 125 43.64 24.39 20.02
N GLN A 126 44.31 23.63 19.15
CA GLN A 126 45.76 23.39 19.26
C GLN A 126 46.56 24.68 19.14
N GLU A 127 46.23 25.55 18.17
CA GLU A 127 46.84 26.87 18.03
C GLU A 127 46.64 27.72 19.29
N ASN A 128 45.44 27.71 19.87
CA ASN A 128 45.14 28.42 21.10
C ASN A 128 45.96 27.91 22.30
N GLN A 129 46.14 26.59 22.42
CA GLN A 129 46.99 25.99 23.46
C GLN A 129 48.45 26.41 23.29
N GLN A 130 48.98 26.41 22.07
CA GLN A 130 50.34 26.86 21.78
C GLN A 130 50.55 28.35 22.07
N LEU A 131 49.56 29.19 21.76
CA LEU A 131 49.61 30.61 22.10
C LEU A 131 49.58 30.85 23.60
N LYS A 132 48.76 30.09 24.35
CA LYS A 132 48.72 30.14 25.81
C LYS A 132 50.05 29.75 26.46
N SER A 133 50.71 28.70 25.98
CA SER A 133 52.01 28.28 26.51
C SER A 133 53.09 29.34 26.25
N LYS A 134 53.14 29.91 25.03
CA LYS A 134 54.03 31.03 24.70
C LYS A 134 53.78 32.26 25.58
N LEU A 135 52.52 32.58 25.88
CA LEU A 135 52.15 33.68 26.77
C LEU A 135 52.71 33.48 28.18
N GLU A 136 52.60 32.25 28.70
CA GLU A 136 53.10 31.91 30.03
C GLU A 136 54.63 31.96 30.11
N GLU A 137 55.32 31.49 29.07
CA GLU A 137 56.77 31.57 28.96
C GLU A 137 57.26 33.01 28.93
N LEU A 138 56.61 33.87 28.13
CA LEU A 138 56.90 35.31 28.09
C LEU A 138 56.64 35.98 29.44
N ARG A 139 55.55 35.65 30.14
CA ARG A 139 55.29 36.16 31.50
C ARG A 139 56.38 35.76 32.48
N SER A 140 56.85 34.51 32.44
CA SER A 140 57.97 34.04 33.26
C SER A 140 59.24 34.83 32.96
N LEU A 141 59.51 35.12 31.69
CA LEU A 141 60.67 35.91 31.27
C LEU A 141 60.60 37.35 31.78
N VAL A 142 59.43 37.98 31.65
CA VAL A 142 59.17 39.33 32.17
C VAL A 142 59.37 39.35 33.68
N ALA A 143 58.79 38.41 34.43
CA ALA A 143 58.96 38.34 35.89
C ALA A 143 60.44 38.17 36.30
N LYS A 144 61.21 37.34 35.58
CA LYS A 144 62.67 37.20 35.81
C LYS A 144 63.41 38.52 35.56
N LYS A 145 63.05 39.22 34.48
CA LYS A 145 63.66 40.51 34.12
C LYS A 145 63.30 41.61 35.11
N ASP A 146 62.06 41.66 35.58
CA ASP A 146 61.62 42.60 36.62
C ASP A 146 62.38 42.36 37.94
N ALA A 147 62.56 41.09 38.35
CA ALA A 147 63.36 40.75 39.52
C ALA A 147 64.84 41.16 39.37
N GLU A 148 65.42 40.98 38.19
CA GLU A 148 66.79 41.41 37.86
C GLU A 148 66.93 42.94 37.94
N ILE A 149 65.95 43.69 37.43
CA ILE A 149 65.88 45.16 37.54
C ILE A 149 65.77 45.59 39.01
N GLN A 150 64.93 44.93 39.81
CA GLN A 150 64.78 45.23 41.24
C GLN A 150 66.09 45.03 42.02
N ASN A 151 66.83 43.96 41.68
CA ASN A 151 68.10 43.64 42.30
C ASN A 151 69.21 44.65 41.91
N LEU A 152 69.23 45.09 40.65
CA LEU A 152 70.12 46.15 40.18
C LEU A 152 69.76 47.54 40.75
N GLY A 153 68.48 47.80 41.02
CA GLY A 153 68.01 49.02 41.69
C GLY A 153 68.34 49.11 43.18
N SER A 154 68.88 48.05 43.78
CA SER A 154 69.16 47.95 45.23
C SER A 154 70.61 48.31 45.63
N GLN A 155 71.41 48.91 44.74
CA GLN A 155 72.68 49.57 45.11
C GLN A 155 72.40 50.98 45.70
N PRO A 156 72.99 51.38 46.85
CA PRO A 156 72.55 52.58 47.57
C PRO A 156 73.21 53.88 47.07
N SER A 157 72.43 54.95 46.93
CA SER A 157 72.76 56.28 47.46
C SER A 157 71.50 57.18 47.53
N PRO A 158 71.46 58.18 48.45
CA PRO A 158 70.23 58.61 49.12
C PRO A 158 69.65 59.94 48.60
N SER A 159 68.32 60.12 48.72
CA SER A 159 67.64 61.26 49.42
C SER A 159 66.17 61.45 49.00
N THR A 160 65.28 61.18 49.96
CA THR A 160 64.20 62.03 50.55
C THR A 160 63.23 62.88 49.71
N ILE A 161 61.99 62.96 50.26
CA ILE A 161 60.92 64.01 50.21
C ILE A 161 59.75 63.63 49.26
N GLU A 162 58.60 63.11 49.72
CA GLU A 162 57.51 63.63 50.59
C GLU A 162 56.39 64.37 49.83
N SER A 163 55.14 64.03 50.21
CA SER A 163 53.88 64.79 50.15
C SER A 163 52.72 64.25 49.28
N ALA A 164 51.68 63.86 50.04
CA ALA A 164 50.29 64.34 49.97
C ALA A 164 49.23 63.52 49.20
N GLN A 165 48.32 62.94 50.00
CA GLN A 165 46.92 62.57 49.71
C GLN A 165 46.04 63.84 49.61
N PRO A 166 44.80 63.84 49.05
CA PRO A 166 43.66 63.19 49.73
C PRO A 166 42.46 62.65 48.87
N SER A 167 41.69 61.78 49.55
CA SER A 167 40.23 61.57 49.57
C SER A 167 39.36 61.17 48.35
N ALA A 168 38.78 59.97 48.50
CA ALA A 168 37.35 59.58 48.48
C ALA A 168 36.47 59.83 47.24
N HIS A 169 35.84 58.76 46.72
CA HIS A 169 34.38 58.69 46.52
C HIS A 169 33.88 57.22 46.49
N THR A 170 32.67 57.09 47.01
CA THR A 170 31.85 55.96 47.42
C THR A 170 31.13 55.28 46.26
N ALA A 171 30.96 53.94 46.29
CA ALA A 171 29.71 53.27 45.89
C ALA A 171 29.76 51.75 46.22
N ALA A 172 28.72 51.28 46.92
CA ALA A 172 28.45 49.90 47.32
C ALA A 172 27.48 49.20 46.31
N PRO A 173 26.81 48.06 46.60
CA PRO A 173 27.21 46.72 46.14
C PRO A 173 26.13 45.90 45.37
N ALA A 174 26.57 44.75 44.80
CA ALA A 174 25.80 43.51 44.48
C ALA A 174 24.74 43.58 43.34
N PRO A 175 24.33 42.47 42.66
CA PRO A 175 24.32 41.07 43.14
C PRO A 175 24.78 39.94 42.16
N SER A 176 24.98 38.75 42.75
CA SER A 176 25.12 37.44 42.09
C SER A 176 23.91 37.07 41.23
N PRO A 177 24.04 36.11 40.29
CA PRO A 177 23.51 34.75 40.56
C PRO A 177 24.36 33.62 39.92
N GLN A 178 24.71 32.60 40.71
CA GLN A 178 24.13 31.24 40.73
C GLN A 178 24.78 30.22 39.77
N ALA A 179 25.32 29.17 40.39
CA ALA A 179 25.60 27.89 39.76
C ALA A 179 24.31 27.10 39.50
N PRO A 180 24.29 26.24 38.47
CA PRO A 180 23.65 24.93 38.57
C PRO A 180 24.63 23.82 38.16
N ARG A 181 24.88 22.84 39.02
CA ARG A 181 24.18 21.54 39.12
C ARG A 181 24.52 20.57 37.98
N SER A 182 25.34 19.59 38.33
CA SER A 182 25.48 18.29 37.67
C SER A 182 24.13 17.57 37.61
N PRO A 183 23.88 16.79 36.53
CA PRO A 183 23.02 15.63 36.61
C PRO A 183 23.82 14.34 36.46
N SER A 184 23.43 13.39 37.31
CA SER A 184 23.93 12.06 37.51
C SER A 184 23.80 11.15 36.27
N THR A 185 24.82 10.33 36.07
CA THR A 185 24.77 9.08 35.31
C THR A 185 23.83 8.06 35.99
N PRO A 186 23.02 7.31 35.24
CA PRO A 186 22.58 5.99 35.65
C PRO A 186 23.47 4.91 35.01
N SER A 187 24.06 4.08 35.87
CA SER A 187 24.73 2.84 35.50
C SER A 187 23.75 1.73 35.14
N ALA A 188 24.10 0.98 34.09
CA ALA A 188 23.93 -0.47 33.90
C ALA A 188 22.50 -1.03 33.64
N PRO A 189 22.34 -2.24 33.04
CA PRO A 189 23.37 -3.27 32.81
C PRO A 189 23.45 -3.87 31.39
N ALA A 190 24.57 -4.55 31.13
CA ALA A 190 24.70 -5.57 30.10
C ALA A 190 23.82 -6.80 30.40
N PRO A 191 23.57 -7.67 29.41
CA PRO A 191 24.21 -8.98 29.51
C PRO A 191 24.78 -9.51 28.18
N SER A 192 26.04 -9.92 28.27
CA SER A 192 26.60 -11.22 27.91
C SER A 192 25.94 -12.08 26.81
N SER A 193 26.70 -12.26 25.74
CA SER A 193 27.24 -13.56 25.26
C SER A 193 26.32 -14.78 25.14
N SER A 194 26.16 -15.29 23.92
CA SER A 194 26.53 -16.69 23.60
C SER A 194 26.39 -16.97 22.10
N GLY A 195 27.48 -17.45 21.51
CA GLY A 195 27.50 -17.98 20.16
C GLY A 195 26.73 -19.29 20.07
N GLY A 196 26.15 -19.51 18.89
CA GLY A 196 25.46 -20.74 18.52
C GLY A 196 25.29 -20.76 17.01
N SER A 197 26.38 -21.08 16.31
CA SER A 197 26.39 -21.38 14.88
C SER A 197 25.46 -22.56 14.63
N SER A 198 24.35 -22.34 13.92
CA SER A 198 23.68 -23.42 13.21
C SER A 198 22.94 -22.86 12.01
N PHE A 199 23.26 -23.43 10.85
CA PHE A 199 22.76 -23.11 9.54
C PHE A 199 21.24 -23.33 9.45
N SER A 200 20.48 -22.33 9.00
CA SER A 200 19.23 -22.58 8.27
C SER A 200 18.71 -21.33 7.55
N PHE A 201 18.32 -21.57 6.31
CA PHE A 201 17.91 -20.63 5.28
C PHE A 201 16.86 -19.59 5.70
N GLY A 202 17.16 -18.31 5.48
CA GLY A 202 16.34 -17.42 4.65
C GLY A 202 14.90 -17.06 5.07
N SER A 203 14.45 -17.27 6.31
CA SER A 203 13.12 -16.82 6.72
C SER A 203 13.21 -15.54 7.55
N GLN A 204 12.78 -14.41 6.97
CA GLN A 204 12.57 -13.16 7.73
C GLN A 204 11.73 -13.48 8.97
N ARG A 205 12.15 -12.98 10.14
CA ARG A 205 11.52 -13.32 11.42
C ARG A 205 10.14 -12.67 11.50
N VAL A 206 9.10 -13.38 11.03
CA VAL A 206 7.71 -12.93 11.08
C VAL A 206 7.27 -12.74 12.54
N VAL A 207 6.69 -11.58 12.84
CA VAL A 207 6.22 -11.18 14.17
C VAL A 207 4.71 -10.96 14.09
N CYS A 208 3.96 -11.53 15.05
CA CYS A 208 2.54 -11.28 15.17
C CYS A 208 2.29 -9.80 15.50
N PRO A 209 1.54 -9.06 14.66
CA PRO A 209 1.25 -7.64 14.90
C PRO A 209 0.36 -7.41 16.12
N ASN A 210 -0.40 -8.42 16.57
CA ASN A 210 -1.32 -8.28 17.70
C ASN A 210 -0.65 -8.51 19.07
N CYS A 211 0.33 -9.41 19.18
CA CYS A 211 0.93 -9.77 20.49
C CYS A 211 2.46 -9.82 20.52
N GLY A 212 3.14 -9.51 19.42
CA GLY A 212 4.59 -9.52 19.34
C GLY A 212 5.24 -10.91 19.37
N ALA A 213 4.46 -11.99 19.40
CA ALA A 213 5.00 -13.34 19.34
C ALA A 213 5.70 -13.58 17.99
N SER A 214 6.85 -14.25 18.00
CA SER A 214 7.64 -14.53 16.80
C SER A 214 8.19 -15.96 16.79
N GLY A 215 8.70 -16.40 15.63
CA GLY A 215 9.28 -17.74 15.48
C GLY A 215 8.22 -18.84 15.53
N PRO A 216 8.38 -19.89 16.39
CA PRO A 216 7.52 -21.08 16.37
C PRO A 216 6.06 -20.79 16.78
N ALA A 217 5.78 -19.59 17.30
CA ALA A 217 4.43 -19.15 17.63
C ALA A 217 3.60 -18.76 16.40
N ILE A 218 4.22 -18.62 15.22
CA ILE A 218 3.56 -18.29 13.96
C ILE A 218 3.48 -19.54 13.09
N LYS A 219 2.28 -19.87 12.62
CA LYS A 219 2.04 -20.98 11.67
C LYS A 219 1.52 -20.44 10.36
N GLU A 220 2.08 -20.90 9.26
CA GLU A 220 1.57 -20.63 7.91
C GLU A 220 0.45 -21.64 7.58
N VAL A 221 -0.70 -21.16 7.16
CA VAL A 221 -1.89 -21.95 6.81
C VAL A 221 -2.45 -21.45 5.47
N GLU A 222 -3.02 -22.36 4.68
CA GLU A 222 -3.70 -22.01 3.44
C GLU A 222 -4.99 -21.23 3.70
N ASP A 223 -5.13 -20.08 3.05
CA ASP A 223 -6.32 -19.27 3.06
C ASP A 223 -7.30 -19.73 1.96
N LYS A 224 -8.21 -20.62 2.35
CA LYS A 224 -9.23 -21.16 1.44
C LYS A 224 -10.21 -20.11 0.89
N SER A 225 -10.24 -18.91 1.49
CA SER A 225 -11.06 -17.80 1.00
C SER A 225 -10.45 -17.09 -0.21
N LYS A 226 -9.13 -17.25 -0.44
CA LYS A 226 -8.41 -16.55 -1.50
C LYS A 226 -7.68 -17.54 -2.41
N ILE A 227 -8.28 -17.81 -3.57
CA ILE A 227 -7.72 -18.70 -4.59
C ILE A 227 -6.84 -17.89 -5.54
N LEU A 228 -5.59 -18.33 -5.73
CA LEU A 228 -4.63 -17.70 -6.64
C LEU A 228 -4.73 -18.24 -8.07
N SER A 229 -5.04 -19.53 -8.24
CA SER A 229 -5.22 -20.17 -9.55
C SER A 229 -6.09 -21.42 -9.43
N TYR A 230 -6.83 -21.77 -10.49
CA TYR A 230 -7.74 -22.92 -10.54
C TYR A 230 -7.22 -24.09 -11.40
N ILE A 231 -6.09 -23.95 -12.09
CA ILE A 231 -5.61 -24.95 -13.08
C ILE A 231 -4.18 -25.38 -12.75
N PRO A 232 -3.87 -26.69 -12.67
CA PRO A 232 -4.76 -27.86 -12.79
C PRO A 232 -5.52 -28.25 -11.50
N LYS A 233 -5.23 -27.62 -10.36
CA LYS A 233 -5.97 -27.72 -9.08
C LYS A 233 -6.01 -26.34 -8.40
N PRO A 234 -6.99 -26.06 -7.51
CA PRO A 234 -7.02 -24.81 -6.75
C PRO A 234 -5.75 -24.62 -5.92
N ILE A 235 -5.04 -23.52 -6.16
CA ILE A 235 -3.91 -23.07 -5.35
C ILE A 235 -4.41 -21.92 -4.48
N TYR A 236 -4.32 -22.07 -3.16
CA TYR A 236 -4.76 -21.07 -2.20
C TYR A 236 -3.62 -20.14 -1.80
N ALA A 237 -3.95 -18.89 -1.46
CA ALA A 237 -2.99 -18.00 -0.81
C ALA A 237 -2.59 -18.56 0.56
N LYS A 238 -1.47 -18.09 1.10
CA LYS A 238 -1.02 -18.48 2.44
C LYS A 238 -1.19 -17.30 3.39
N LYS A 239 -1.57 -17.58 4.64
CA LYS A 239 -1.68 -16.62 5.73
C LYS A 239 -0.97 -17.14 6.97
N ASN A 240 -0.58 -16.23 7.85
CA ASN A 240 0.07 -16.54 9.12
C ASN A 240 -0.95 -16.48 10.25
N ILE A 241 -0.93 -17.49 11.11
CA ILE A 241 -1.78 -17.56 12.30
C ILE A 241 -0.89 -17.57 13.54
N CYS A 242 -1.13 -16.63 14.44
CA CYS A 242 -0.48 -16.62 15.73
C CYS A 242 -1.12 -17.63 16.67
N THR A 243 -0.38 -18.66 17.04
CA THR A 243 -0.84 -19.69 17.99
C THR A 243 -1.01 -19.20 19.43
N LYS A 244 -0.52 -17.99 19.76
CA LYS A 244 -0.64 -17.41 21.10
C LYS A 244 -1.95 -16.64 21.29
N CYS A 245 -2.33 -15.84 20.30
CA CYS A 245 -3.53 -14.98 20.39
C CYS A 245 -4.60 -15.29 19.34
N GLY A 246 -4.37 -16.26 18.44
CA GLY A 246 -5.30 -16.65 17.38
C GLY A 246 -5.39 -15.66 16.21
N TYR A 247 -4.61 -14.58 16.20
CA TYR A 247 -4.68 -13.56 15.16
C TYR A 247 -4.14 -14.06 13.82
N GLU A 248 -4.88 -13.83 12.74
CA GLU A 248 -4.55 -14.21 11.37
C GLU A 248 -4.13 -12.98 10.55
N PHE A 249 -3.04 -13.07 9.79
CA PHE A 249 -2.47 -11.96 9.01
C PHE A 249 -1.60 -12.42 7.84
#